data_AF-A0A847H9S7-F1
#
_entry.id   AF-A0A847H9S7-F1
#
_cell.length_a   1.000
_cell.length_b   1.000
_cell.length_c   1.000
_cell.angle_alpha   90.00
_cell.angle_beta   90.00
_cell.angle_gamma   90.00
#
_symmetry.space_group_name_H-M   'P 1'
#
loop_
_entity.id
_entity.type
_entity.pdbx_description
1 polymer ?
#
loop_
_entity_poly.entity_id
_entity_poly.type
_entity_poly.pdbx_seq_one_letter_code
_entity_poly.pdbx_strand_id
1 'polypeptide(L)' 'MSAICQVTGRKPQFGKTVSHSHRRHSRRWNPN' A
#
# COMPACT_ATOMS: atom_id res chain seq x y z
N MET A 1 -14.51 4.58 -4.91
CA MET A 1 -13.65 5.65 -4.36
C MET A 1 -12.33 5.65 -5.11
N SER A 2 -11.86 6.82 -5.57
CA SER A 2 -10.55 6.94 -6.21
C SER A 2 -9.46 6.55 -5.21
N ALA A 3 -8.50 5.73 -5.62
CA ALA A 3 -7.38 5.36 -4.76
C ALA A 3 -6.35 6.50 -4.58
N ILE A 4 -6.63 7.66 -5.18
CA ILE A 4 -5.83 8.88 -5.10
C ILE A 4 -6.68 9.96 -4.43
N CYS A 5 -6.15 10.54 -3.35
CA CYS A 5 -6.77 11.68 -2.67
C CYS A 5 -6.77 12.90 -3.60
N GLN A 6 -7.94 13.50 -3.86
CA GLN A 6 -8.08 14.66 -4.75
C GLN A 6 -7.53 15.96 -4.15
N VAL A 7 -7.53 16.06 -2.81
CA VAL A 7 -7.06 17.26 -2.10
C VAL A 7 -5.54 17.23 -1.92
N THR A 8 -4.99 16.09 -1.51
CA THR A 8 -3.57 15.98 -1.17
C THR A 8 -2.74 15.19 -2.19
N GLY A 9 -3.35 14.64 -3.25
CA GLY A 9 -2.66 13.83 -4.26
C GLY A 9 -2.09 12.49 -3.75
N ARG A 10 -2.39 12.10 -2.51
CA ARG A 10 -1.86 10.88 -1.89
C ARG A 10 -2.30 9.68 -2.70
N LYS A 11 -1.35 8.86 -3.12
CA LYS A 11 -1.55 7.66 -3.94
C LYS A 11 -1.20 6.40 -3.15
N PRO A 12 -1.71 5.23 -3.57
CA PRO A 12 -1.39 3.98 -2.92
C PRO A 12 0.08 3.64 -3.13
N GLN A 13 0.71 3.11 -2.09
CA GLN A 13 2.07 2.60 -2.17
C GLN A 13 2.05 1.09 -2.31
N PHE A 14 3.06 0.54 -2.98
CA PHE A 14 3.24 -0.91 -3.15
C PHE A 14 4.49 -1.38 -2.45
N GLY A 15 4.47 -2.60 -1.93
CA GLY A 15 5.62 -3.21 -1.27
C GLY A 15 5.32 -4.64 -0.85
N LYS A 16 6.08 -5.14 0.11
CA LYS A 16 5.94 -6.52 0.61
C LYS A 16 5.67 -6.54 2.11
N THR A 17 4.79 -7.45 2.55
CA THR A 17 4.81 -7.90 3.94
C THR A 17 5.86 -8.99 4.06
N VAL A 18 6.69 -8.91 5.10
CA VAL A 18 7.67 -9.94 5.43
C VAL A 18 7.13 -10.69 6.65
N SER A 19 6.93 -12.00 6.53
CA SER A 19 6.52 -12.84 7.65
C SER A 19 7.72 -13.13 8.57
N HIS A 20 7.43 -13.69 9.76
CA HIS A 20 8.45 -14.16 10.69
C HIS A 20 9.46 -15.15 10.06
N SER A 21 8.98 -15.99 9.13
CA SER A 21 9.80 -16.94 8.36
C SER A 21 10.41 -16.33 7.09
N HIS A 22 10.50 -15.00 6.99
CA HIS A 22 11.01 -14.27 5.83
C HIS A 22 10.26 -14.49 4.50
N ARG A 23 9.01 -14.97 4.52
CA ARG A 23 8.20 -15.06 3.30
C ARG A 23 7.67 -13.68 2.94
N ARG A 24 7.80 -13.32 1.65
CA ARG A 24 7.41 -12.01 1.13
C ARG A 24 6.08 -12.11 0.37
N HIS A 25 5.04 -11.44 0.86
CA HIS A 25 3.76 -11.34 0.14
C HIS A 25 3.57 -9.93 -0.42
N SER A 26 2.91 -9.82 -1.58
CA SER A 26 2.61 -8.52 -2.16
C SER A 26 1.61 -7.75 -1.30
N ARG A 27 1.88 -6.48 -1.03
CA ARG A 27 0.97 -5.60 -0.29
C ARG A 27 0.84 -4.24 -0.93
N ARG A 28 -0.33 -3.64 -0.74
CA ARG A 28 -0.67 -2.29 -1.15
C ARG A 28 -1.16 -1.51 0.07
N TRP A 29 -0.61 -0.33 0.29
CA TRP A 29 -1.09 0.62 1.28
C TRP A 29 -1.97 1.64 0.58
N ASN A 30 -3.26 1.66 0.90
CA ASN A 30 -4.16 2.68 0.39
C ASN A 30 -4.10 3.93 1.28
N PRO A 31 -4.20 5.13 0.71
CA PRO A 31 -4.51 6.31 1.49
C PRO A 31 -5.90 6.16 2.10
N ASN A 32 -6.04 6.54 3.37
CA ASN A 32 -7.29 6.53 4.11
C ASN A 32 -8.31 7.49 3.49
#